data_AF-A0A3E0LLN2-F1
#
_entry.id   AF-A0A3E0LLN2-F1
#
_cell.length_a   1.000
_cell.length_b   1.000
_cell.length_c   1.000
_cell.angle_alpha   90.00
_cell.angle_beta   90.00
_cell.angle_gamma   90.00
#
_symmetry.space_group_name_H-M   'P 1'
#
loop_
_entity.id
_entity.type
_entity.pdbx_description
1 polymer ?
#
loop_
_entity_poly.entity_id
_entity_poly.type
_entity_poly.pdbx_seq_one_letter_code
_entity_poly.pdbx_strand_id
1 'polypeptide(L)'
;MKQKEPQQLLDRESLKNLTPEQLVEMVLKLQKLVVKQGETIEKLKGHLDKDSKTSSKPPSTDWLRKPEKVKEGEKKEGRSPVRAKRA
;
A
#
# COMPACT_ATOMS: atom_id res chain seq x y z
N MET A 1 17.32 -11.04 -3.32
CA MET A 1 18.42 -10.07 -3.49
C MET A 1 19.29 -10.14 -2.25
N LYS A 2 20.57 -10.49 -2.37
CA LYS A 2 21.47 -10.59 -1.21
C LYS A 2 21.75 -9.18 -0.68
N GLN A 3 21.22 -8.84 0.48
CA GLN A 3 21.63 -7.62 1.18
C GLN A 3 23.11 -7.78 1.52
N LYS A 4 23.94 -6.91 0.95
CA LYS A 4 25.36 -6.81 1.27
C LYS A 4 25.41 -6.16 2.66
N GLU A 5 25.86 -6.92 3.66
CA GLU A 5 26.02 -6.39 5.01
C GLU A 5 26.84 -5.09 4.98
N PRO A 6 26.48 -4.09 5.79
CA PRO A 6 27.18 -2.82 5.78
C PRO A 6 28.64 -3.07 6.15
N GLN A 7 29.51 -2.55 5.30
CA GLN A 7 30.95 -2.61 5.44
C GLN A 7 31.36 -2.06 6.82
N GLN A 8 32.07 -2.91 7.57
CA GLN A 8 32.92 -2.62 8.73
C GLN A 8 32.74 -1.23 9.35
N LEU A 9 32.00 -1.18 10.45
CA LEU A 9 31.90 0.01 11.30
C LEU A 9 33.31 0.33 11.82
N LEU A 10 33.85 1.50 11.48
CA LEU A 10 35.17 1.93 11.96
C LEU A 10 35.13 2.09 13.48
N ASP A 11 36.04 1.42 14.18
CA ASP A 11 36.16 1.51 15.62
C ASP A 11 36.72 2.88 16.06
N ARG A 12 36.32 3.32 17.26
CA ARG A 12 36.76 4.61 17.82
C ARG A 12 38.27 4.75 17.89
N GLU A 13 38.99 3.66 18.13
CA GLU A 13 40.45 3.65 18.21
C GLU A 13 41.08 3.87 16.84
N SER A 14 40.54 3.25 15.79
CA SER A 14 40.97 3.47 14.40
C SER A 14 40.77 4.92 13.98
N LEU A 15 39.69 5.56 14.42
CA LEU A 15 39.41 6.98 14.14
C LEU A 15 40.39 7.94 14.81
N LYS A 16 40.90 7.60 16.00
CA LYS A 16 41.90 8.41 16.73
C LYS A 16 43.28 8.38 16.06
N ASN A 17 43.57 7.35 15.28
CA ASN A 17 44.83 7.20 14.54
C ASN A 17 44.82 7.93 13.19
N LEU A 18 43.69 8.50 12.77
CA LEU A 18 43.60 9.27 11.52
C LEU A 18 44.16 10.68 11.69
N THR A 19 44.63 11.26 10.59
CA THR A 19 45.04 12.67 10.61
C THR A 19 43.81 13.59 10.71
N PRO A 20 43.96 14.81 11.24
CA PRO A 20 42.86 15.76 11.33
C PRO A 20 42.20 16.05 9.98
N GLU A 21 42.99 16.15 8.91
CA GLU A 21 42.50 16.41 7.55
C GLU A 21 41.63 15.26 7.03
N GLN A 22 42.06 14.02 7.23
CA GLN A 22 41.28 12.83 6.86
C GLN A 22 39.97 12.75 7.62
N LEU A 23 39.99 13.12 8.91
CA LEU A 23 38.80 13.16 9.75
C LEU A 23 37.80 14.21 9.23
N VAL A 24 38.27 15.41 8.88
CA VAL A 24 37.44 16.48 8.30
C VAL A 24 36.82 16.03 6.99
N GLU A 25 37.59 15.45 6.07
CA GLU A 25 37.04 14.93 4.81
C GLU A 25 35.97 13.86 5.04
N MET A 26 36.21 12.95 5.98
CA MET A 26 35.27 11.89 6.30
C MET A 26 33.98 12.46 6.89
N VAL A 27 34.07 13.44 7.79
CA VAL A 27 32.90 14.14 8.33
C VAL A 27 32.10 14.84 7.22
N LEU A 28 32.76 15.52 6.29
CA LEU A 28 32.10 16.16 5.15
C LEU A 28 31.39 15.14 4.24
N LYS A 29 32.01 13.98 3.99
CA LYS A 29 31.40 12.89 3.21
C LYS A 29 30.18 12.32 3.95
N LEU A 30 30.28 12.08 5.25
CA LEU A 30 29.18 11.58 6.08
C LEU A 30 28.01 12.56 6.09
N GLN A 31 28.27 13.87 6.24
CA GLN A 31 27.22 14.88 6.23
C GLN A 31 26.43 14.87 4.91
N LYS A 32 27.13 14.80 3.76
CA LYS A 32 26.48 14.69 2.44
C LYS A 32 25.62 13.43 2.32
N LEU A 33 26.11 12.30 2.84
CA LEU A 33 25.36 11.04 2.80
C LEU A 33 24.10 11.10 3.67
N VAL A 34 24.19 11.65 4.88
CA VAL A 34 23.05 11.81 5.79
C VAL A 34 21.96 12.68 5.16
N VAL A 35 22.33 13.81 4.55
CA VAL A 35 21.38 14.68 3.85
C VAL A 35 20.68 13.92 2.71
N LYS A 36 21.46 13.27 1.84
CA LYS A 36 20.91 12.50 0.72
C LYS A 36 19.97 11.38 1.20
N GLN A 37 20.34 10.66 2.25
CA GLN A 37 19.50 9.62 2.84
C GLN A 37 18.20 10.22 3.41
N GLY A 38 18.28 11.34 4.14
CA GLY A 38 17.12 12.07 4.65
C GLY A 38 16.12 12.43 3.54
N GLU A 39 16.59 13.03 2.46
CA GLU A 39 15.76 13.36 1.29
C GLU A 39 15.11 12.12 0.67
N THR A 40 15.84 11.02 0.54
CA THR A 40 15.28 9.78 -0.01
C THR A 40 14.22 9.17 0.91
N ILE A 41 14.43 9.20 2.21
CA ILE A 41 13.46 8.71 3.20
C ILE A 41 12.19 9.56 3.14
N GLU A 42 12.32 10.87 3.06
CA GLU A 42 11.17 11.78 2.93
C GLU A 42 10.38 11.51 1.65
N LYS A 43 11.06 11.37 0.51
CA LYS A 43 10.42 10.99 -0.76
C LYS A 43 9.68 9.65 -0.65
N LEU A 44 10.33 8.63 -0.09
CA LEU A 44 9.72 7.29 0.09
C LEU A 44 8.52 7.33 1.03
N LYS A 45 8.58 8.08 2.14
CA LYS A 45 7.43 8.32 3.02
C LYS A 45 6.29 8.99 2.25
N GLY A 46 6.58 10.00 1.45
CA GLY A 46 5.60 10.67 0.61
C GLY A 46 4.97 9.77 -0.47
N HIS A 47 5.63 8.69 -0.89
CA HIS A 47 5.03 7.67 -1.76
C HIS A 47 4.13 6.71 -0.98
N LEU A 48 4.57 6.23 0.19
CA LEU A 48 3.81 5.32 1.03
C LEU A 48 2.44 5.91 1.45
N ASP A 49 2.40 7.19 1.78
CA ASP A 49 1.16 7.88 2.16
C ASP A 49 0.15 8.02 1.00
N LYS A 50 0.62 7.97 -0.26
CA LYS A 50 -0.23 8.06 -1.46
C LYS A 50 -0.85 6.72 -1.81
N ASP A 51 -0.12 5.62 -1.65
CA ASP A 51 -0.58 4.29 -2.03
C ASP A 51 -1.50 3.63 -0.97
N SER A 52 -1.47 4.11 0.28
CA SER A 52 -2.24 3.51 1.39
C SER A 52 -3.71 3.96 1.46
N LYS A 53 -4.08 5.12 0.90
CA LYS A 53 -5.43 5.71 1.08
C LYS A 53 -6.47 5.35 0.00
N THR A 54 -6.07 4.69 -1.08
CA THR A 54 -6.96 4.31 -2.19
C THR A 54 -7.37 2.83 -2.19
N SER A 55 -6.82 2.03 -1.27
CA SER A 55 -7.07 0.58 -1.21
C SER A 55 -8.25 0.20 -0.29
N SER A 56 -9.34 0.97 -0.27
CA SER A 56 -10.45 0.66 0.65
C SER A 56 -11.45 -0.37 0.10
N LYS A 57 -11.45 -0.65 -1.20
CA LYS A 57 -12.20 -1.78 -1.78
C LYS A 57 -11.43 -2.33 -2.99
N PRO A 58 -11.12 -3.64 -3.06
CA PRO A 58 -10.63 -4.21 -4.31
C PRO A 58 -11.70 -3.98 -5.40
N PRO A 59 -11.30 -3.79 -6.67
CA PRO A 59 -12.24 -3.62 -7.78
C PRO A 59 -13.24 -4.80 -7.89
N SER A 60 -12.89 -5.94 -7.29
CA SER A 60 -13.73 -7.13 -7.16
C SER A 60 -15.03 -6.92 -6.36
N THR A 61 -15.12 -5.90 -5.50
CA THR A 61 -16.34 -5.65 -4.71
C THR A 61 -17.46 -5.00 -5.55
N ASP A 62 -17.13 -4.26 -6.60
CA ASP A 62 -18.13 -3.58 -7.45
C ASP A 62 -18.79 -4.53 -8.46
N TRP A 63 -18.18 -5.71 -8.69
CA TRP A 63 -18.65 -6.68 -9.68
C TRP A 63 -19.74 -7.61 -9.12
N LEU A 64 -20.06 -7.50 -7.83
CA LEU A 64 -20.99 -8.40 -7.13
C LEU A 64 -22.36 -7.74 -6.84
N ARG A 65 -22.92 -7.02 -7.82
CA ARG A 65 -24.33 -6.60 -7.73
C ARG A 65 -25.04 -6.52 -9.07
N LYS A 66 -25.41 -7.69 -9.61
CA LYS A 66 -26.59 -7.82 -10.46
C LYS A 66 -27.73 -8.33 -9.57
N PRO A 67 -28.81 -7.56 -9.31
CA PRO A 67 -30.01 -8.14 -8.73
C PRO A 67 -30.60 -9.12 -9.74
N GLU A 68 -30.63 -10.39 -9.37
CA GLU A 68 -31.36 -11.44 -10.07
C GLU A 68 -32.83 -11.01 -10.18
N LYS A 69 -33.30 -10.73 -11.40
CA LYS A 69 -34.71 -10.52 -11.64
C LYS A 69 -35.38 -11.88 -11.50
N VAL A 70 -35.97 -12.15 -10.33
CA VAL A 70 -36.95 -13.22 -10.18
C VAL A 70 -38.08 -12.94 -11.15
N LYS A 71 -38.16 -13.71 -12.24
CA LYS A 71 -39.39 -13.82 -13.04
C LYS A 71 -39.91 -15.22 -12.89
N GLU A 72 -41.01 -15.27 -12.15
CA GLU A 72 -41.95 -16.38 -11.97
C GLU A 72 -42.20 -17.11 -13.29
N GLY A 73 -42.12 -18.45 -13.24
CA GLY A 73 -42.27 -19.25 -14.44
C GLY A 73 -42.42 -20.75 -14.19
N GLU A 74 -43.06 -21.20 -13.10
CA GLU A 74 -43.54 -22.59 -13.04
C GLU A 74 -44.97 -22.69 -12.49
N LYS A 75 -45.77 -23.36 -13.31
CA LYS A 75 -47.22 -23.56 -13.26
C LYS A 75 -47.60 -24.48 -12.10
N LYS A 76 -48.73 -24.22 -11.43
CA LYS A 76 -49.61 -25.29 -10.95
C LYS A 76 -51.09 -24.95 -11.16
N GLU A 77 -51.78 -25.98 -11.64
CA GLU A 77 -53.15 -26.07 -12.12
C GLU A 77 -54.21 -25.75 -11.05
N GLY A 78 -55.34 -25.21 -11.53
CA GLY A 78 -56.64 -25.86 -11.31
C GLY A 78 -57.44 -25.50 -10.05
N ARG A 79 -58.38 -24.56 -10.17
CA ARG A 79 -59.84 -24.74 -9.91
C ARG A 79 -60.59 -23.40 -9.79
N SER A 80 -61.39 -23.13 -10.83
CA SER A 80 -62.79 -22.61 -10.86
C SER A 80 -63.22 -21.31 -10.12
N PRO A 81 -64.16 -20.53 -10.68
CA PRO A 81 -64.31 -19.08 -10.46
C PRO A 81 -65.39 -18.74 -9.42
N VAL A 82 -65.25 -17.63 -8.70
CA VAL A 82 -66.35 -17.05 -7.92
C VAL A 82 -66.40 -15.52 -8.05
N ARG A 83 -67.31 -15.08 -8.94
CA ARG A 83 -68.31 -14.01 -8.75
C ARG A 83 -67.81 -12.56 -8.58
N ALA A 84 -67.80 -11.82 -9.70
CA ALA A 84 -67.78 -10.37 -9.73
C ALA A 84 -69.18 -9.79 -9.42
N LYS A 85 -69.16 -8.57 -8.86
CA LYS A 85 -70.23 -7.88 -8.15
C LYS A 85 -71.28 -7.26 -9.08
N ARG A 86 -72.48 -7.08 -8.51
CA ARG A 86 -73.59 -6.24 -8.97
C ARG A 86 -73.13 -4.84 -9.39
N ALA A 87 -73.60 -4.37 -10.54
CA ALA A 87 -73.95 -2.98 -10.84
C ALA A 87 -75.04 -3.03 -11.93
#